data_AF-A0A9D5R702-F1
#
_entry.id   AF-A0A9D5R702-F1
#
_cell.length_a   1.000
_cell.length_b   1.000
_cell.length_c   1.000
_cell.angle_alpha   90.00
_cell.angle_beta   90.00
_cell.angle_gamma   90.00
#
_symmetry.space_group_name_H-M   'P 1'
#
loop_
_entity.id
_entity.type
_entity.pdbx_description
1 polymer ?
#
loop_
_entity_poly.entity_id
_entity_poly.type
_entity_poly.pdbx_seq_one_letter_code
_entity_poly.pdbx_strand_id
1 'polypeptide(L)'
;YFFIKRASKETPNFLENIKDFVQEGKIQTAVDYCRTIDSPEARMIEKGLARIGRPISDISNAMQNQGQLEVSKLEKNLNILASASGAAPMLGFLGTVVGMIMAFFEISNVTGAVSPKLLASGIYTAMATTAVGLFVGIPAYFFYNILVTNVDRLVLKIQTHVNEFLDTLNKPL
;
A
#
# COMPACT_ATOMS: atom_id res chain seq x y z
N TYR A 1 -0.04 6.09 5.60
CA TYR A 1 -1.24 6.59 6.32
C TYR A 1 -1.75 7.93 5.75
N PHE A 2 -0.99 9.04 5.85
CA PHE A 2 -1.47 10.36 5.38
C PHE A 2 -1.86 10.40 3.89
N PHE A 3 -1.13 9.69 3.02
CA PHE A 3 -1.46 9.58 1.60
C PHE A 3 -2.80 8.86 1.37
N ILE A 4 -3.04 7.73 2.04
CA ILE A 4 -4.31 6.97 1.97
C ILE A 4 -5.46 7.81 2.52
N LYS A 5 -5.25 8.52 3.64
CA LYS A 5 -6.27 9.41 4.23
C LYS A 5 -6.63 10.58 3.30
N ARG A 6 -5.66 11.09 2.54
CA ARG A 6 -5.90 12.14 1.55
C ARG A 6 -6.58 11.59 0.29
N ALA A 7 -6.20 10.40 -0.18
CA ALA A 7 -6.84 9.72 -1.30
C ALA A 7 -8.27 9.25 -0.98
N SER A 8 -8.57 9.00 0.31
CA SER A 8 -9.89 8.66 0.83
C SER A 8 -10.74 9.89 1.19
N LYS A 9 -10.25 11.13 0.97
CA LYS A 9 -11.10 12.31 1.15
C LYS A 9 -12.18 12.28 0.09
N GLU A 10 -13.37 11.90 0.52
CA GLU A 10 -14.57 11.96 -0.29
C GLU A 10 -14.91 13.42 -0.55
N THR A 11 -15.07 13.75 -1.83
CA THR A 11 -15.80 14.96 -2.19
C THR A 11 -17.26 14.55 -2.29
N PRO A 12 -18.12 14.92 -1.33
CA PRO A 12 -19.53 14.55 -1.38
C PRO A 12 -20.12 15.01 -2.72
N ASN A 13 -20.93 14.15 -3.33
CA ASN A 13 -21.61 14.38 -4.60
C ASN A 13 -20.69 14.57 -5.83
N PHE A 14 -19.42 14.15 -5.75
CA PHE A 14 -18.50 14.22 -6.91
C PHE A 14 -19.08 13.52 -8.15
N LEU A 15 -19.50 12.26 -7.99
CA LEU A 15 -20.04 11.47 -9.09
C LEU A 15 -21.36 12.05 -9.61
N GLU A 16 -22.22 12.55 -8.71
CA GLU A 16 -23.50 13.17 -9.07
C GLU A 16 -23.30 14.41 -9.94
N ASN A 17 -22.41 15.32 -9.53
CA ASN A 17 -22.07 16.51 -10.32
C ASN A 17 -21.50 16.16 -11.70
N ILE A 18 -20.66 15.11 -11.77
CA ILE A 18 -20.12 14.63 -13.06
C ILE A 18 -21.25 14.09 -13.96
N LYS A 19 -22.18 13.32 -13.41
CA LYS A 19 -23.33 12.80 -14.16
C LYS A 19 -24.17 13.94 -14.74
N ASP A 20 -24.45 14.98 -13.94
CA ASP A 20 -25.21 16.14 -14.38
C ASP A 20 -24.49 16.87 -15.54
N PHE A 21 -23.19 17.13 -15.42
CA PHE A 21 -22.42 17.76 -16.49
C PHE A 21 -22.39 16.92 -17.78
N VAL A 22 -22.37 15.59 -17.67
CA VAL A 22 -22.39 14.69 -18.83
C VAL A 22 -23.77 14.67 -19.49
N GLN A 23 -24.86 14.63 -18.71
CA GLN A 23 -26.24 14.69 -19.22
C GLN A 23 -26.54 16.02 -19.91
N GLU A 24 -26.01 17.13 -19.39
CA GLU A 24 -26.11 18.46 -20.01
C GLU A 24 -25.19 18.64 -21.23
N GLY A 25 -24.39 17.64 -21.60
CA GLY A 25 -23.44 17.71 -22.72
C GLY A 25 -22.20 18.58 -22.45
N LYS A 26 -22.00 19.04 -21.21
CA LYS A 26 -20.89 19.92 -20.79
C LYS A 26 -19.62 19.13 -20.45
N ILE A 27 -19.15 18.31 -21.39
CA ILE A 27 -17.99 17.40 -21.17
C ILE A 27 -16.72 18.16 -20.74
N GLN A 28 -16.46 19.32 -21.33
CA GLN A 28 -15.29 20.13 -20.98
C GLN A 28 -15.34 20.60 -19.51
N THR A 29 -16.53 20.97 -19.03
CA THR A 29 -16.74 21.39 -17.64
C THR A 29 -16.53 20.22 -16.68
N ALA A 30 -16.99 19.03 -17.05
CA ALA A 30 -16.74 17.81 -16.28
C ALA A 30 -15.24 17.48 -16.17
N VAL A 31 -14.49 17.63 -17.27
CA VAL A 31 -13.03 17.41 -17.28
C VAL A 31 -12.32 18.42 -16.36
N ASP A 32 -12.69 19.70 -16.45
CA ASP A 32 -12.07 20.74 -15.61
C ASP A 32 -12.43 20.55 -14.13
N TYR A 33 -13.66 20.12 -13.81
CA TYR A 33 -14.06 19.77 -12.45
C TYR A 33 -13.22 18.61 -11.89
N CYS A 34 -12.99 17.55 -12.67
CA CYS A 34 -12.09 16.46 -12.27
C CYS A 34 -10.67 16.94 -11.93
N ARG A 35 -10.14 17.93 -12.66
CA ARG A 35 -8.80 18.47 -12.41
C ARG A 35 -8.67 19.26 -11.13
N THR A 36 -9.78 19.80 -10.61
CA THR A 36 -9.78 20.50 -9.32
C THR A 36 -9.67 19.54 -8.13
N ILE A 37 -9.98 18.26 -8.33
CA ILE A 37 -10.05 17.25 -7.28
C ILE A 37 -8.83 16.33 -7.37
N ASP A 38 -7.97 16.38 -6.36
CA ASP A 38 -6.79 15.51 -6.24
C ASP A 38 -7.17 14.15 -5.64
N SER A 39 -7.98 13.37 -6.37
CA SER A 39 -8.39 12.02 -6.00
C SER A 39 -8.13 11.00 -7.12
N PRO A 40 -7.90 9.71 -6.78
CA PRO A 40 -7.76 8.65 -7.78
C PRO A 40 -8.99 8.50 -8.69
N GLU A 41 -10.19 8.60 -8.10
CA GLU A 41 -11.47 8.55 -8.83
C GLU A 41 -11.57 9.67 -9.87
N ALA A 42 -11.18 10.90 -9.53
CA ALA A 42 -11.25 12.04 -10.44
C ALA A 42 -10.30 11.88 -11.63
N ARG A 43 -9.07 11.39 -11.37
CA ARG A 43 -8.10 11.07 -12.44
C ARG A 43 -8.59 9.95 -13.36
N MET A 44 -9.28 8.94 -12.82
CA MET A 44 -9.85 7.87 -13.63
C MET A 44 -11.02 8.38 -14.49
N ILE A 45 -11.95 9.12 -13.90
CA ILE A 45 -13.09 9.70 -14.62
C ILE A 45 -12.62 10.71 -15.68
N GLU A 46 -11.61 11.55 -15.41
CA GLU A 46 -11.01 12.44 -16.41
C GLU A 46 -10.56 11.69 -17.68
N LYS A 47 -9.88 10.54 -17.50
CA LYS A 47 -9.42 9.71 -18.63
C LYS A 47 -10.57 9.04 -19.40
N GLY A 48 -11.69 8.79 -18.74
CA GLY A 48 -12.93 8.31 -19.36
C GLY A 48 -13.62 9.41 -20.15
N LEU A 49 -13.82 10.58 -19.52
CA LEU A 49 -14.42 11.77 -20.14
C LEU A 49 -13.67 12.22 -21.40
N ALA A 50 -12.33 12.21 -21.37
CA ALA A 50 -11.50 12.56 -22.52
C ALA A 50 -11.66 11.60 -23.74
N ARG A 51 -12.35 10.47 -23.57
CA ARG A 51 -12.61 9.46 -24.60
C ARG A 51 -14.10 9.26 -24.89
N ILE A 52 -14.96 10.15 -24.39
CA ILE A 52 -16.39 10.15 -24.73
C ILE A 52 -16.57 10.20 -26.26
N GLY A 53 -17.49 9.40 -26.77
CA GLY A 53 -17.72 9.20 -28.22
C GLY A 53 -17.00 8.00 -28.83
N ARG A 54 -16.13 7.31 -28.09
CA ARG A 54 -15.56 6.01 -28.45
C ARG A 54 -16.42 4.86 -27.90
N PRO A 55 -16.24 3.61 -28.39
CA PRO A 55 -16.88 2.45 -27.79
C PRO A 55 -16.64 2.38 -26.27
N ILE A 56 -17.65 1.97 -25.51
CA ILE A 56 -17.58 1.90 -24.04
C ILE A 56 -16.45 0.97 -23.57
N SER A 57 -16.12 -0.05 -24.35
CA SER A 57 -14.94 -0.91 -24.12
C SER A 57 -13.63 -0.10 -24.08
N ASP A 58 -13.45 0.86 -24.97
CA ASP A 58 -12.24 1.69 -25.04
C ASP A 58 -12.17 2.67 -23.86
N ILE A 59 -13.32 3.23 -23.47
CA ILE A 59 -13.44 4.11 -22.30
C ILE A 59 -13.13 3.34 -21.03
N SER A 60 -13.75 2.16 -20.84
CA SER A 60 -13.53 1.28 -19.69
C SER A 60 -12.07 0.83 -19.60
N ASN A 61 -11.47 0.36 -20.70
CA ASN A 61 -10.06 -0.05 -20.75
C ASN A 61 -9.12 1.10 -20.36
N ALA A 62 -9.39 2.31 -20.87
CA ALA A 62 -8.62 3.49 -20.51
C ALA A 62 -8.71 3.85 -19.02
N MET A 63 -9.91 3.78 -18.46
CA MET A 63 -10.14 4.04 -17.04
C MET A 63 -9.49 2.98 -16.16
N GLN A 64 -9.61 1.69 -16.52
CA GLN A 64 -8.97 0.59 -15.80
C GLN A 64 -7.45 0.70 -15.80
N ASN A 65 -6.84 1.03 -16.95
CA ASN A 65 -5.40 1.28 -17.02
C ASN A 65 -4.96 2.42 -16.11
N GLN A 66 -5.72 3.53 -16.08
CA GLN A 66 -5.45 4.62 -15.14
C GLN A 66 -5.63 4.19 -13.67
N GLY A 67 -6.64 3.36 -13.40
CA GLY A 67 -6.88 2.78 -12.07
C GLY A 67 -5.69 1.95 -11.60
N GLN A 68 -5.16 1.06 -12.44
CA GLN A 68 -3.97 0.26 -12.10
C GLN A 68 -2.76 1.14 -11.75
N LEU A 69 -2.55 2.25 -12.47
CA LEU A 69 -1.49 3.20 -12.15
C LEU A 69 -1.69 3.86 -10.78
N GLU A 70 -2.92 4.23 -10.42
CA GLU A 70 -3.22 4.82 -9.11
C GLU A 70 -3.10 3.79 -7.97
N VAL A 71 -3.56 2.55 -8.18
CA VAL A 71 -3.39 1.42 -7.24
C VAL A 71 -1.91 1.18 -6.99
N SER A 72 -1.10 1.09 -8.05
CA SER A 72 0.35 0.89 -7.93
C SER A 72 1.03 2.01 -7.12
N LYS A 73 0.58 3.27 -7.27
CA LYS A 73 1.08 4.38 -6.43
C LYS A 73 0.69 4.23 -4.97
N LEU A 74 -0.51 3.75 -4.67
CA LEU A 74 -0.99 3.50 -3.31
C LEU A 74 -0.20 2.35 -2.65
N GLU A 75 0.12 1.30 -3.41
CA GLU A 75 0.84 0.11 -2.95
C GLU A 75 2.36 0.30 -2.81
N LYS A 76 2.97 1.21 -3.58
CA LYS A 76 4.44 1.40 -3.61
C LYS A 76 5.08 1.50 -2.23
N ASN A 77 4.45 2.25 -1.32
CA ASN A 77 4.97 2.43 0.05
C ASN A 77 4.60 1.26 0.97
N LEU A 78 3.55 0.50 0.67
CA LEU A 78 3.18 -0.69 1.41
C LEU A 78 4.16 -1.83 1.17
N ASN A 79 4.68 -1.97 -0.06
CA ASN A 79 5.66 -3.00 -0.40
C ASN A 79 6.93 -2.88 0.46
N ILE A 80 7.43 -1.66 0.70
CA ILE A 80 8.59 -1.43 1.57
C ILE A 80 8.29 -1.85 3.01
N LEU A 81 7.07 -1.53 3.50
CA LEU A 81 6.65 -1.91 4.85
C LEU A 81 6.49 -3.43 4.99
N ALA A 82 5.97 -4.10 3.96
CA ALA A 82 5.88 -5.55 3.88
C ALA A 82 7.28 -6.17 4.02
N SER A 83 8.22 -5.75 3.16
CA SER A 83 9.61 -6.23 3.19
C SER A 83 10.28 -5.95 4.52
N ALA A 84 10.11 -4.76 5.10
CA ALA A 84 10.69 -4.42 6.40
C ALA A 84 10.11 -5.27 7.54
N SER A 85 8.80 -5.51 7.53
CA SER A 85 8.13 -6.35 8.54
C SER A 85 8.60 -7.80 8.51
N GLY A 86 8.88 -8.35 7.31
CA GLY A 86 9.42 -9.69 7.14
C GLY A 86 10.93 -9.77 7.43
N ALA A 87 11.68 -8.75 7.04
CA ALA A 87 13.14 -8.71 7.21
C ALA A 87 13.56 -8.51 8.68
N ALA A 88 12.80 -7.75 9.48
CA ALA A 88 13.18 -7.47 10.87
C ALA A 88 13.35 -8.72 11.75
N PRO A 89 12.41 -9.70 11.77
CA PRO A 89 12.61 -10.96 12.47
C PRO A 89 13.78 -11.78 11.93
N MET A 90 13.97 -11.80 10.60
CA MET A 90 15.08 -12.52 9.96
C MET A 90 16.44 -11.94 10.37
N LEU A 91 16.54 -10.62 10.49
CA LEU A 91 17.74 -9.93 11.00
C LEU A 91 17.99 -10.23 12.48
N GLY A 92 16.93 -10.34 13.30
CA GLY A 92 17.06 -10.78 14.70
C GLY A 92 17.61 -12.21 14.80
N PHE A 93 17.10 -13.12 13.97
CA PHE A 93 17.62 -14.48 13.86
C PHE A 93 19.08 -14.51 13.41
N LEU A 94 19.44 -13.72 12.40
CA LEU A 94 20.84 -13.56 11.97
C LEU A 94 21.73 -13.09 13.12
N GLY A 95 21.28 -12.12 13.92
CA GLY A 95 21.99 -11.64 15.10
C GLY A 95 22.26 -12.75 16.12
N THR A 96 21.32 -13.69 16.26
CA THR A 96 21.51 -14.87 17.14
C THR A 96 22.59 -15.80 16.60
N VAL A 97 22.58 -16.08 15.29
CA VAL A 97 23.61 -16.90 14.65
C VAL A 97 25.00 -16.26 14.83
N VAL A 98 25.11 -14.96 14.58
CA VAL A 98 26.37 -14.22 14.74
C VAL A 98 26.83 -14.21 16.19
N GLY A 99 25.94 -13.96 17.15
CA GLY A 99 26.27 -13.97 18.58
C GLY A 99 26.76 -15.34 19.05
N MET A 100 26.15 -16.42 18.56
CA MET A 100 26.61 -17.78 18.85
C MET A 100 27.98 -18.08 18.23
N ILE A 101 28.24 -17.65 16.99
CA ILE A 101 29.54 -17.80 16.34
C ILE A 101 30.64 -17.09 17.16
N MET A 102 30.37 -15.85 17.60
CA MET A 102 31.31 -15.09 18.43
C MET A 102 31.56 -15.78 19.78
N ALA A 103 30.50 -16.28 20.44
CA ALA A 103 30.61 -16.99 21.71
C ALA A 103 31.48 -18.25 21.59
N PHE A 104 31.27 -19.06 20.55
CA PHE A 104 32.09 -20.26 20.31
C PHE A 104 33.53 -19.92 19.89
N PHE A 105 33.72 -18.84 19.14
CA PHE A 105 35.06 -18.37 18.78
C PHE A 105 35.86 -17.96 20.02
N GLU A 106 35.26 -17.19 20.95
CA GLU A 106 35.90 -16.84 22.21
C GLU A 106 36.26 -18.08 23.05
N ILE A 107 35.35 -19.06 23.12
CA ILE A 107 35.60 -20.33 23.83
C ILE A 107 36.78 -21.08 23.19
N SER A 108 36.88 -21.12 21.86
CA SER A 108 37.98 -21.81 21.18
C SER A 108 39.36 -21.19 21.43
N ASN A 109 39.41 -19.91 21.79
CA ASN A 109 40.64 -19.18 22.07
C ASN A 109 41.06 -19.24 23.56
N VAL A 110 40.19 -19.76 24.45
CA VAL A 110 40.53 -19.94 25.86
C VAL A 110 41.30 -21.25 26.04
N THR A 111 42.54 -21.16 26.49
CA THR A 111 43.34 -22.31 26.93
C THR A 111 43.02 -22.64 28.39
N GLY A 112 42.37 -23.77 28.66
CA GLY A 112 42.04 -24.24 30.01
C GLY A 112 40.54 -24.42 30.24
N ALA A 113 40.08 -24.35 31.49
CA ALA A 113 38.68 -24.54 31.83
C ALA A 113 37.82 -23.36 31.32
N VAL A 114 36.80 -23.67 30.51
CA VAL A 114 35.85 -22.69 29.99
C VAL A 114 34.97 -22.17 31.13
N SER A 115 34.92 -20.85 31.33
CA SER A 115 34.03 -20.27 32.33
C SER A 115 32.57 -20.30 31.84
N PRO A 116 31.61 -20.82 32.62
CA PRO A 116 30.19 -20.82 32.24
C PRO A 116 29.63 -19.41 32.01
N LYS A 117 30.23 -18.39 32.64
CA LYS A 117 29.85 -16.98 32.50
C LYS A 117 30.10 -16.44 31.09
N LEU A 118 31.20 -16.85 30.44
CA LEU A 118 31.54 -16.44 29.08
C LEU A 118 30.48 -16.95 28.08
N LEU A 119 30.16 -18.25 28.17
CA LEU A 119 29.12 -18.88 27.36
C LEU A 119 27.75 -18.22 27.58
N ALA A 120 27.37 -17.98 28.84
CA ALA A 120 26.09 -17.37 29.18
C ALA A 120 25.94 -15.94 28.61
N SER A 121 27.01 -15.14 28.60
CA SER A 121 26.99 -13.78 28.04
C SER A 121 26.77 -13.77 26.52
N GLY A 122 27.43 -14.67 25.80
CA GLY A 122 27.26 -14.82 24.34
C GLY A 122 25.85 -15.27 23.95
N ILE A 123 25.32 -16.27 24.66
CA ILE A 123 23.94 -16.75 24.47
C ILE A 123 22.93 -15.64 24.79
N TYR A 124 23.12 -14.92 25.89
CA TYR A 124 22.25 -13.80 26.27
C TYR A 124 22.18 -12.74 25.17
N THR A 125 23.33 -12.34 24.65
CA THR A 125 23.42 -11.34 23.57
C THR A 125 22.71 -11.85 22.31
N ALA A 126 22.94 -13.11 21.94
CA ALA A 126 22.28 -13.76 20.81
C ALA A 126 20.75 -13.72 20.97
N MET A 127 20.22 -14.16 22.11
CA MET A 127 18.77 -14.15 22.40
C MET A 127 18.18 -12.74 22.43
N ALA A 128 18.90 -11.75 22.97
CA ALA A 128 18.45 -10.37 23.03
C ALA A 128 18.24 -9.78 21.62
N THR A 129 19.12 -10.09 20.65
CA THR A 129 18.95 -9.62 19.27
C THR A 129 17.71 -10.19 18.59
N THR A 130 17.35 -11.46 18.84
CA THR A 130 16.08 -12.04 18.36
C THR A 130 14.88 -11.35 18.98
N ALA A 131 14.90 -11.10 20.29
CA ALA A 131 13.82 -10.41 20.98
C ALA A 131 13.56 -9.02 20.40
N VAL A 132 14.62 -8.26 20.09
CA VAL A 132 14.52 -6.95 19.44
C VAL A 132 13.96 -7.06 18.02
N GLY A 133 14.43 -8.03 17.22
CA GLY A 133 13.92 -8.26 15.86
C GLY A 133 12.43 -8.58 15.82
N LEU A 134 11.96 -9.40 16.77
CA LEU A 134 10.54 -9.71 16.92
C LEU A 134 9.73 -8.51 17.44
N PHE A 135 10.28 -7.77 18.40
CA PHE A 135 9.64 -6.57 18.95
C PHE A 135 9.36 -5.50 17.88
N VAL A 136 10.24 -5.36 16.89
CA VAL A 136 10.03 -4.45 15.75
C VAL A 136 9.17 -5.09 14.66
N GLY A 137 9.39 -6.37 14.36
CA GLY A 137 8.71 -7.08 13.28
C GLY A 137 7.19 -7.26 13.49
N ILE A 138 6.77 -7.65 14.70
CA ILE A 138 5.36 -7.93 15.00
C ILE A 138 4.47 -6.69 14.84
N PRO A 139 4.78 -5.52 15.46
CA PRO A 139 3.98 -4.32 15.25
C PRO A 139 4.01 -3.85 13.81
N ALA A 140 5.18 -3.90 13.14
CA ALA A 140 5.30 -3.51 11.73
C ALA A 140 4.38 -4.36 10.83
N TYR A 141 4.32 -5.67 11.06
CA TYR A 141 3.44 -6.57 10.32
C TYR A 141 1.95 -6.27 10.58
N PHE A 142 1.58 -5.98 11.83
CA PHE A 142 0.21 -5.60 12.17
C PHE A 142 -0.22 -4.30 11.46
N PHE A 143 0.62 -3.26 11.50
CA PHE A 143 0.37 -2.01 10.79
C PHE A 143 0.29 -2.22 9.28
N TYR A 144 1.19 -3.01 8.70
CA TYR A 144 1.14 -3.36 7.28
C TYR A 144 -0.23 -3.93 6.89
N ASN A 145 -0.73 -4.93 7.63
CA ASN A 145 -2.03 -5.55 7.35
C ASN A 145 -3.19 -4.55 7.41
N ILE A 146 -3.20 -3.66 8.41
CA ILE A 146 -4.23 -2.61 8.51
C ILE A 146 -4.18 -1.66 7.30
N LEU A 147 -2.98 -1.24 6.89
CA LEU A 147 -2.84 -0.33 5.76
C LEU A 147 -3.25 -1.00 4.44
N VAL A 148 -2.91 -2.27 4.24
CA VAL A 148 -3.35 -3.07 3.07
C VAL A 148 -4.87 -3.12 3.01
N THR A 149 -5.53 -3.53 4.10
CA THR A 149 -7.01 -3.59 4.13
C THR A 149 -7.66 -2.23 3.83
N ASN A 150 -7.06 -1.13 4.26
CA ASN A 150 -7.57 0.20 3.95
C ASN A 150 -7.39 0.58 2.47
N VAL A 151 -6.28 0.18 1.83
CA VAL A 151 -6.10 0.37 0.39
C VAL A 151 -7.10 -0.46 -0.38
N ASP A 152 -7.29 -1.74 -0.04
CA ASP A 152 -8.26 -2.61 -0.71
C ASP A 152 -9.68 -2.04 -0.66
N ARG A 153 -10.10 -1.53 0.51
CA ARG A 153 -11.40 -0.85 0.66
C ARG A 153 -11.51 0.40 -0.21
N LEU A 154 -10.46 1.20 -0.30
CA LEU A 154 -10.43 2.40 -1.14
C LEU A 154 -10.53 2.03 -2.63
N VAL A 155 -9.78 1.01 -3.06
CA VAL A 155 -9.80 0.51 -4.44
C VAL A 155 -11.19 -0.02 -4.81
N LEU A 156 -11.80 -0.81 -3.94
CA LEU A 156 -13.16 -1.31 -4.14
C LEU A 156 -14.16 -0.16 -4.32
N LYS A 157 -14.08 0.86 -3.46
CA LYS A 157 -14.94 2.03 -3.54
C LYS A 157 -14.78 2.79 -4.87
N ILE A 158 -13.53 3.02 -5.30
CA ILE A 158 -13.23 3.67 -6.58
C ILE A 158 -13.82 2.85 -7.74
N GLN A 159 -13.66 1.52 -7.72
CA GLN A 159 -14.21 0.64 -8.75
C GLN A 159 -15.74 0.70 -8.80
N THR A 160 -16.42 0.74 -7.66
CA THR A 160 -17.88 0.93 -7.60
C THR A 160 -18.30 2.24 -8.26
N HIS A 161 -17.67 3.37 -7.91
CA HIS A 161 -18.00 4.68 -8.50
C HIS A 161 -17.74 4.73 -10.01
N VAL A 162 -16.65 4.10 -10.46
CA VAL A 162 -16.29 4.03 -11.88
C VAL A 162 -17.29 3.18 -12.67
N ASN A 163 -17.73 2.05 -12.12
CA ASN A 163 -18.75 1.23 -12.75
C ASN A 163 -20.09 1.97 -12.83
N GLU A 164 -20.47 2.66 -11.76
CA GLU A 164 -21.70 3.46 -11.75
C GLU A 164 -21.66 4.62 -12.78
N PHE A 165 -20.48 5.21 -13.01
CA PHE A 165 -20.26 6.16 -14.10
C PHE A 165 -20.45 5.51 -15.47
N LEU A 166 -19.83 4.34 -15.71
CA LEU A 166 -19.96 3.61 -16.98
C LEU A 166 -21.41 3.16 -17.25
N ASP A 167 -22.15 2.76 -16.22
CA ASP A 167 -23.57 2.42 -16.32
C ASP A 167 -24.41 3.62 -16.75
N THR A 168 -24.02 4.82 -16.33
CA THR A 168 -24.69 6.06 -16.76
C THR A 168 -24.48 6.33 -18.24
N LEU A 169 -23.31 5.95 -18.78
CA LEU A 169 -23.03 6.03 -20.23
C LEU A 169 -23.72 4.94 -21.05
N ASN A 170 -24.02 3.78 -20.43
CA ASN A 170 -24.73 2.67 -21.08
C ASN A 170 -26.26 2.88 -21.16
N LYS A 171 -26.84 3.68 -20.26
CA LYS A 171 -28.27 3.98 -20.31
C LYS A 171 -28.55 4.85 -21.54
N PRO A 172 -29.49 4.47 -22.43
CA PRO A 172 -29.88 5.33 -23.53
C PRO A 172 -30.44 6.64 -22.94
N LEU A 173 -29.93 7.77 -23.46
CA LEU A 173 -30.54 9.09 -23.27
C LEU A 173 -31.96 9.11 -23.85
#